data_AF-A0A090WYT6-F1
#
_entry.id   AF-A0A090WYT6-F1
#
_cell.length_a   1.000
_cell.length_b   1.000
_cell.length_c   1.000
_cell.angle_alpha   90.00
_cell.angle_beta   90.00
_cell.angle_gamma   90.00
#
_symmetry.space_group_name_H-M   'P 1'
#
loop_
_entity.id
_entity.type
_entity.pdbx_description
1 polymer ?
#
loop_
_entity_poly.entity_id
_entity_poly.type
_entity_poly.pdbx_seq_one_letter_code
_entity_poly.pdbx_strand_id
1 'polypeptide(L)'
;MKKLYALLFCLALFGLQNMYSQGSPDYSGGLKVNLNEDGSKYFRIISWAQIWAQHNPDRPLDANGNEQSELNFSLRRARMLMYAQISKDFLILTHFGLNSLNADNMSAIGTGERSQLFFHGVWGQYRLTDNHAIGGGLHYWNGISRLNNQSTLNMLTLDNQRQAWATLGYQINSFATLGCT
;
A
#
# COMPACT_ATOMS: atom_id res chain seq x y z
N MET A 1 -26.88 15.64 -33.04
CA MET A 1 -25.53 15.75 -32.43
C MET A 1 -25.58 15.49 -30.91
N LYS A 2 -26.00 16.43 -30.05
CA LYS A 2 -25.97 16.26 -28.57
C LYS A 2 -26.73 15.03 -28.03
N LYS A 3 -27.93 14.75 -28.56
CA LYS A 3 -28.73 13.57 -28.17
C LYS A 3 -28.07 12.23 -28.58
N LEU A 4 -27.31 12.23 -29.67
CA LEU A 4 -26.59 11.04 -30.15
C LEU A 4 -25.40 10.74 -29.24
N TYR A 5 -24.64 11.76 -28.80
CA TYR A 5 -23.55 11.58 -27.84
C TYR A 5 -24.05 11.10 -26.47
N ALA A 6 -25.18 11.63 -25.99
CA ALA A 6 -25.80 11.17 -24.74
C ALA A 6 -26.24 9.70 -24.84
N LEU A 7 -26.84 9.31 -25.96
CA LEU A 7 -27.23 7.92 -26.22
C LEU A 7 -26.00 6.99 -26.25
N LEU A 8 -24.94 7.38 -26.95
CA LEU A 8 -23.69 6.62 -27.02
C LEU A 8 -23.01 6.48 -25.66
N PHE A 9 -23.05 7.53 -24.84
CA PHE A 9 -22.52 7.49 -23.47
C PHE A 9 -23.32 6.53 -22.57
N CYS A 10 -24.65 6.57 -22.63
CA CYS A 10 -25.51 5.65 -21.88
C CYS A 10 -25.32 4.19 -22.33
N LEU A 11 -25.21 3.93 -23.63
CA LEU A 11 -24.88 2.60 -24.19
C LEU A 11 -23.52 2.11 -23.73
N ALA A 12 -22.51 2.99 -23.69
CA ALA A 12 -21.19 2.65 -23.18
C ALA A 12 -21.26 2.24 -21.70
N LEU A 13 -21.94 3.00 -20.84
CA LEU A 13 -22.12 2.65 -19.42
C LEU A 13 -22.91 1.34 -19.23
N PHE A 14 -23.91 1.08 -20.08
CA PHE A 14 -24.67 -0.17 -20.07
C PHE A 14 -23.87 -1.38 -20.58
N GLY A 15 -22.77 -1.16 -21.32
CA GLY A 15 -21.83 -2.20 -21.71
C GLY A 15 -20.88 -2.64 -20.57
N LEU A 16 -20.65 -1.78 -19.57
CA LEU A 16 -19.67 -2.02 -18.50
C LEU A 16 -20.20 -2.90 -17.34
N GLN A 17 -21.51 -3.17 -17.30
CA GLN A 17 -22.14 -3.92 -16.20
C GLN A 17 -21.77 -5.41 -16.14
N ASN A 18 -21.15 -5.96 -17.20
CA ASN A 18 -20.62 -7.33 -17.23
C ASN A 18 -19.09 -7.37 -17.09
N MET A 19 -18.46 -6.26 -16.68
CA MET A 19 -17.04 -6.26 -16.35
C MET A 19 -16.84 -6.89 -14.98
N TYR A 20 -16.47 -8.17 -14.96
CA TYR A 20 -15.90 -8.79 -13.77
C TYR A 20 -14.52 -8.20 -13.51
N SER A 21 -14.15 -8.04 -12.25
CA SER A 21 -12.75 -7.76 -11.90
C SER A 21 -11.87 -8.88 -12.43
N GLN A 22 -10.66 -8.57 -12.88
CA GLN A 22 -9.69 -9.58 -13.30
C GLN A 22 -9.27 -10.41 -12.07
N GLY A 23 -9.93 -11.55 -11.86
CA GLY A 23 -9.47 -12.59 -10.95
C GLY A 23 -8.42 -13.45 -11.64
N SER A 24 -7.46 -13.98 -10.88
CA SER A 24 -6.58 -15.03 -11.37
C SER A 24 -7.17 -16.38 -10.93
N PRO A 25 -7.54 -17.27 -11.88
CA PRO A 25 -8.15 -18.57 -11.58
C PRO A 25 -7.32 -19.42 -10.60
N ASP A 26 -6.00 -19.25 -10.65
CA ASP A 26 -5.03 -20.02 -9.85
C ASP A 26 -4.57 -19.28 -8.57
N TYR A 27 -5.14 -18.11 -8.27
CA TYR A 27 -4.76 -17.28 -7.11
C TYR A 27 -5.71 -17.46 -5.92
N SER A 28 -6.10 -18.70 -5.62
CA SER A 28 -7.08 -19.01 -4.57
C SER A 28 -6.53 -18.86 -3.14
N GLY A 29 -5.24 -19.18 -2.92
CA GLY A 29 -4.58 -19.09 -1.60
C GLY A 29 -3.73 -17.84 -1.35
N GLY A 30 -3.52 -17.03 -2.39
CA GLY A 30 -2.50 -15.99 -2.45
C GLY A 30 -1.07 -16.55 -2.42
N LEU A 31 -0.08 -15.67 -2.26
CA LEU A 31 1.33 -16.08 -2.09
C LEU A 31 1.59 -16.58 -0.67
N LYS A 32 0.97 -17.70 -0.29
CA LYS A 32 1.12 -18.36 1.02
C LYS A 32 1.99 -19.60 0.87
N VAL A 33 3.03 -19.70 1.70
CA VAL A 33 3.87 -20.90 1.83
C VAL A 33 3.67 -21.48 3.22
N ASN A 34 3.16 -22.72 3.28
CA ASN A 34 3.02 -23.44 4.54
C ASN A 34 4.39 -23.99 4.96
N LEU A 35 4.69 -23.87 6.25
CA LEU A 35 5.94 -24.34 6.89
C LEU A 35 5.75 -25.69 7.59
N ASN A 36 4.53 -26.21 7.61
CA ASN A 36 4.14 -27.51 8.15
C ASN A 36 2.90 -28.06 7.42
N GLU A 37 2.66 -29.36 7.59
CA GLU A 37 1.61 -30.10 6.88
C GLU A 37 0.19 -29.64 7.23
N ASP A 38 -0.05 -29.25 8.49
CA ASP A 38 -1.36 -28.78 8.94
C ASP A 38 -1.67 -27.32 8.50
N GLY A 39 -0.69 -26.61 7.94
CA GLY A 39 -0.80 -25.22 7.49
C GLY A 39 -0.92 -24.17 8.60
N SER A 40 -0.72 -24.54 9.86
CA SER A 40 -0.79 -23.64 11.02
C SER A 40 0.42 -22.69 11.12
N LYS A 41 1.55 -23.08 10.52
CA LYS A 41 2.75 -22.26 10.37
C LYS A 41 2.91 -21.91 8.91
N TYR A 42 3.12 -20.63 8.62
CA TYR A 42 3.22 -20.17 7.26
C TYR A 42 3.88 -18.81 7.19
N PHE A 43 4.41 -18.46 6.01
CA PHE A 43 4.56 -17.06 5.66
C PHE A 43 3.67 -16.74 4.46
N ARG A 44 3.18 -15.51 4.42
CA ARG A 44 2.44 -14.98 3.28
C ARG A 44 3.07 -13.69 2.82
N ILE A 45 3.17 -13.55 1.51
CA ILE A 45 3.60 -12.33 0.83
C ILE A 45 2.36 -11.66 0.22
N ILE A 46 2.24 -10.36 0.40
CA ILE A 46 1.26 -9.51 -0.25
C ILE A 46 2.03 -8.40 -0.92
N SER A 47 1.96 -8.35 -2.25
CA SER A 47 2.60 -7.30 -3.04
C SER A 47 1.54 -6.51 -3.79
N TRP A 48 1.70 -5.20 -3.84
CA TRP A 48 0.83 -4.34 -4.66
C TRP A 48 1.63 -3.19 -5.26
N ALA A 49 1.22 -2.81 -6.47
CA ALA A 49 1.69 -1.64 -7.16
C ALA A 49 0.49 -0.75 -7.49
N GLN A 50 0.64 0.55 -7.25
CA GLN A 50 -0.30 1.59 -7.64
C GLN A 50 0.46 2.60 -8.47
N ILE A 51 0.03 2.75 -9.71
CA ILE A 51 0.61 3.65 -10.70
C ILE A 51 -0.40 4.77 -10.95
N TRP A 52 0.06 6.01 -10.94
CA TRP A 52 -0.73 7.18 -11.26
C TRP A 52 -0.25 7.79 -12.57
N ALA A 53 -1.20 8.15 -13.43
CA ALA A 53 -1.00 9.07 -14.54
C ALA A 53 -1.73 10.37 -14.19
N GLN A 54 -1.00 11.49 -14.16
CA GLN A 54 -1.51 12.78 -13.70
C GLN A 54 -1.20 13.82 -14.76
N HIS A 55 -2.20 14.62 -15.12
CA HIS A 55 -2.04 15.77 -15.99
C HIS A 55 -2.16 17.04 -15.15
N ASN A 56 -1.12 17.88 -15.18
CA ASN A 56 -1.10 19.16 -14.52
C ASN A 56 -0.47 20.20 -15.47
N PRO A 57 -1.24 21.17 -15.99
CA PRO A 57 -0.70 22.20 -16.88
C PRO A 57 0.18 23.21 -16.13
N ASP A 58 -0.04 23.40 -14.81
CA ASP A 58 0.67 24.38 -13.99
C ASP A 58 1.84 23.72 -13.21
N ARG A 59 2.62 22.85 -13.86
CA ARG A 59 3.79 22.25 -13.18
C ARG A 59 4.91 23.27 -13.00
N PRO A 60 5.54 23.32 -11.81
CA PRO A 60 6.74 24.14 -11.63
C PRO A 60 7.90 23.59 -12.46
N LEU A 61 8.88 24.46 -12.74
CA LEU A 61 10.14 24.06 -13.36
C LEU A 61 10.86 22.99 -12.53
N ASP A 62 11.65 22.15 -13.19
CA ASP A 62 12.49 21.17 -12.49
C ASP A 62 13.62 21.83 -11.68
N ALA A 63 14.41 21.02 -10.98
CA ALA A 63 15.54 21.50 -10.18
C ALA A 63 16.63 22.22 -11.00
N ASN A 64 16.63 22.05 -12.32
CA ASN A 64 17.57 22.67 -13.26
C ASN A 64 16.95 23.88 -14.00
N GLY A 65 15.69 24.23 -13.70
CA GLY A 65 14.98 25.34 -14.33
C GLY A 65 14.33 25.00 -15.68
N ASN A 66 14.20 23.73 -16.04
CA ASN A 66 13.57 23.32 -17.30
C ASN A 66 12.05 23.10 -17.15
N GLU A 67 11.33 23.33 -18.24
CA GLU A 67 9.91 22.95 -18.35
C GLU A 67 9.76 21.43 -18.28
N GLN A 68 8.67 21.00 -17.63
CA GLN A 68 8.35 19.58 -17.47
C GLN A 68 7.10 19.22 -18.26
N SER A 69 7.00 17.96 -18.69
CA SER A 69 5.75 17.44 -19.27
C SER A 69 4.59 17.63 -18.30
N GLU A 70 3.48 18.17 -18.83
CA GLU A 70 2.21 18.30 -18.10
C GLU A 70 1.67 16.93 -17.69
N LEU A 71 1.95 15.89 -18.49
CA LEU A 71 1.63 14.50 -18.16
C LEU A 71 2.79 13.86 -17.40
N ASN A 72 2.52 13.42 -16.17
CA ASN A 72 3.47 12.75 -15.28
C ASN A 72 2.97 11.34 -14.92
N PHE A 73 3.90 10.38 -14.95
CA PHE A 73 3.68 9.04 -14.40
C PHE A 73 4.42 8.89 -13.08
N SER A 74 3.74 8.32 -12.08
CA SER A 74 4.35 8.06 -10.79
C SER A 74 3.96 6.69 -10.24
N LEU A 75 4.92 6.04 -9.61
CA LEU A 75 4.70 4.86 -8.79
C LEU A 75 4.27 5.32 -7.40
N ARG A 76 2.96 5.53 -7.22
CA ARG A 76 2.39 6.05 -5.96
C ARG A 76 2.72 5.14 -4.79
N ARG A 77 2.62 3.82 -4.97
CA ARG A 77 3.00 2.78 -4.00
C ARG A 77 3.51 1.58 -4.75
N ALA A 78 4.66 1.06 -4.37
CA ALA A 78 5.10 -0.28 -4.75
C ALA A 78 5.65 -0.94 -3.50
N ARG A 79 4.88 -1.86 -2.93
CA ARG A 79 5.13 -2.36 -1.58
C ARG A 79 5.00 -3.86 -1.52
N MET A 80 5.77 -4.42 -0.59
CA MET A 80 5.72 -5.81 -0.20
C MET A 80 5.47 -5.89 1.31
N LEU A 81 4.46 -6.66 1.68
CA LEU A 81 4.12 -7.00 3.05
C LEU A 81 4.27 -8.51 3.19
N MET A 82 5.18 -8.92 4.05
CA MET A 82 5.35 -10.29 4.46
C MET A 82 4.89 -10.41 5.91
N TYR A 83 4.12 -11.45 6.22
CA TYR A 83 3.90 -11.84 7.59
C TYR A 83 4.12 -13.35 7.74
N ALA A 84 4.88 -13.72 8.76
CA ALA A 84 5.27 -15.08 9.08
C ALA A 84 4.66 -15.49 10.41
N GLN A 85 3.73 -16.44 10.38
CA GLN A 85 3.17 -17.10 11.55
C GLN A 85 4.07 -18.32 11.89
N ILE A 86 4.92 -18.16 12.91
CA ILE A 86 5.95 -19.17 13.27
C ILE A 86 5.39 -20.20 14.25
N SER A 87 4.50 -19.76 15.13
CA SER A 87 3.74 -20.62 16.06
C SER A 87 2.32 -20.09 16.17
N LYS A 88 1.44 -20.77 16.92
CA LYS A 88 0.10 -20.23 17.22
C LYS A 88 0.21 -18.80 17.74
N ASP A 89 1.19 -18.53 18.62
CA ASP A 89 1.29 -17.29 19.40
C ASP A 89 2.29 -16.27 18.86
N PHE A 90 3.16 -16.63 17.90
CA PHE A 90 4.23 -15.74 17.45
C PHE A 90 4.12 -15.42 15.95
N LEU A 91 4.07 -14.12 15.65
CA LEU A 91 4.00 -13.55 14.30
C LEU A 91 5.11 -12.51 14.11
N ILE A 92 5.72 -12.52 12.93
CA ILE A 92 6.65 -11.48 12.47
C ILE A 92 6.02 -10.80 11.25
N LEU A 93 6.01 -9.48 11.22
CA LEU A 93 5.57 -8.69 10.07
C LEU A 93 6.74 -7.86 9.54
N THR A 94 6.91 -7.88 8.22
CA THR A 94 7.91 -7.09 7.49
C THR A 94 7.21 -6.42 6.32
N HIS A 95 7.21 -5.10 6.32
CA HIS A 95 6.60 -4.27 5.30
C HIS A 95 7.66 -3.31 4.77
N PHE A 96 7.92 -3.32 3.48
CA PHE A 96 8.86 -2.42 2.85
C PHE A 96 8.41 -2.05 1.44
N GLY A 97 8.99 -0.98 0.90
CA GLY A 97 8.74 -0.58 -0.47
C GLY A 97 8.87 0.91 -0.69
N LEU A 98 8.55 1.32 -1.92
CA LEU A 98 8.62 2.69 -2.36
C LEU A 98 7.32 3.45 -2.09
N ASN A 99 7.44 4.77 -1.99
CA ASN A 99 6.31 5.66 -1.79
C ASN A 99 6.46 6.91 -2.67
N SER A 100 5.63 6.99 -3.71
CA SER A 100 5.56 8.12 -4.65
C SER A 100 6.88 8.43 -5.35
N LEU A 101 7.40 7.44 -6.09
CA LEU A 101 8.57 7.60 -6.97
C LEU A 101 8.12 8.11 -8.36
N ASN A 102 8.78 9.11 -8.90
CA ASN A 102 8.53 9.66 -10.23
C ASN A 102 9.83 10.17 -10.87
N ALA A 103 9.75 10.65 -12.11
CA ALA A 103 10.92 11.14 -12.84
C ALA A 103 11.69 12.26 -12.11
N ASP A 104 11.00 13.08 -11.33
CA ASP A 104 11.58 14.27 -10.67
C ASP A 104 12.36 13.91 -9.39
N ASN A 105 12.08 12.74 -8.80
CA ASN A 105 12.66 12.32 -7.52
C ASN A 105 13.39 10.96 -7.59
N MET A 106 13.56 10.45 -8.80
CA MET A 106 14.35 9.26 -9.07
C MET A 106 15.83 9.62 -9.15
N SER A 107 16.68 8.81 -8.54
CA SER A 107 18.13 8.87 -8.68
C SER A 107 18.61 7.71 -9.55
N ALA A 108 19.56 7.97 -10.46
CA ALA A 108 20.11 6.98 -11.38
C ALA A 108 20.70 5.75 -10.67
N ILE A 109 21.16 5.94 -9.43
CA ILE A 109 21.73 4.88 -8.58
C ILE A 109 20.88 4.61 -7.32
N GLY A 110 19.64 5.14 -7.26
CA GLY A 110 18.71 4.89 -6.15
C GLY A 110 19.05 5.57 -4.82
N THR A 111 20.01 6.50 -4.81
CA THR A 111 20.47 7.19 -3.59
C THR A 111 19.60 8.37 -3.15
N GLY A 112 18.69 8.85 -4.01
CA GLY A 112 17.77 9.94 -3.67
C GLY A 112 16.83 9.53 -2.53
N GLU A 113 16.50 10.44 -1.63
CA GLU A 113 15.71 10.16 -0.42
C GLU A 113 14.38 9.43 -0.70
N ARG A 114 13.78 9.68 -1.87
CA ARG A 114 12.49 9.08 -2.30
C ARG A 114 12.65 7.86 -3.21
N SER A 115 13.88 7.58 -3.67
CA SER A 115 14.24 6.44 -4.51
C SER A 115 14.62 5.19 -3.72
N GLN A 116 14.87 5.33 -2.41
CA GLN A 116 15.31 4.23 -1.56
C GLN A 116 14.13 3.35 -1.15
N LEU A 117 14.34 2.03 -1.18
CA LEU A 117 13.44 1.09 -0.52
C LEU A 117 13.53 1.32 0.99
N PHE A 118 12.40 1.63 1.61
CA PHE A 118 12.33 1.80 3.04
C PHE A 118 11.42 0.76 3.66
N PHE A 119 11.77 0.32 4.87
CA PHE A 119 10.87 -0.47 5.69
C PHE A 119 9.76 0.46 6.16
N HIS A 120 8.50 0.12 5.89
CA HIS A 120 7.32 0.76 6.48
C HIS A 120 6.99 0.16 7.86
N GLY A 121 7.41 -1.08 8.12
CA GLY A 121 7.35 -1.67 9.44
C GLY A 121 8.08 -3.01 9.51
N VAL A 122 8.73 -3.27 10.64
CA VAL A 122 9.36 -4.53 10.99
C VAL A 122 9.10 -4.75 12.48
N TRP A 123 8.14 -5.60 12.80
CA TRP A 123 7.78 -5.86 14.19
C TRP A 123 7.39 -7.32 14.42
N GLY A 124 7.59 -7.76 15.65
CA GLY A 124 7.12 -9.05 16.14
C GLY A 124 5.94 -8.88 17.08
N GLN A 125 5.05 -9.85 17.10
CA GLN A 125 3.94 -9.94 18.04
C GLN A 125 3.93 -11.32 18.69
N TYR A 126 3.70 -11.32 20.00
CA TYR A 126 3.49 -12.48 20.83
C TYR A 126 2.11 -12.41 21.48
N ARG A 127 1.30 -13.44 21.28
CA ARG A 127 -0.04 -13.53 21.86
C ARG A 127 0.03 -14.05 23.29
N LEU A 128 -0.58 -13.33 24.22
CA LEU A 128 -0.67 -13.69 25.64
C LEU A 128 -1.95 -14.46 25.95
N THR A 129 -3.07 -14.02 25.35
CA THR A 129 -4.38 -14.68 25.42
C THR A 129 -5.04 -14.61 24.06
N ASP A 130 -6.12 -15.34 23.81
CA ASP A 130 -6.79 -15.31 22.51
C ASP A 130 -7.19 -13.90 22.05
N ASN A 131 -7.36 -12.95 22.98
CA ASN A 131 -7.74 -11.56 22.71
C ASN A 131 -6.64 -10.52 22.96
N HIS A 132 -5.49 -10.91 23.53
CA HIS A 132 -4.44 -9.97 23.91
C HIS A 132 -3.09 -10.40 23.37
N ALA A 133 -2.41 -9.48 22.70
CA ALA A 133 -1.05 -9.68 22.25
C ALA A 133 -0.18 -8.48 22.62
N ILE A 134 1.11 -8.74 22.78
CA ILE A 134 2.13 -7.71 22.92
C ILE A 134 3.03 -7.78 21.70
N GLY A 135 3.47 -6.63 21.21
CA GLY A 135 4.37 -6.57 20.08
C GLY A 135 5.34 -5.42 20.22
N GLY A 136 6.39 -5.46 19.42
CA GLY A 136 7.38 -4.40 19.42
C GLY A 136 8.21 -4.41 18.16
N GLY A 137 8.77 -3.25 17.86
CA GLY A 137 9.62 -3.02 16.70
C GLY A 137 9.20 -1.76 15.96
N LEU A 138 9.59 -1.68 14.70
CA LEU A 138 9.26 -0.57 13.82
C LEU A 138 7.83 -0.73 13.30
N HIS A 139 6.92 0.13 13.69
CA HIS A 139 5.52 0.11 13.24
C HIS A 139 5.02 1.51 12.89
N TYR A 140 3.96 1.59 12.08
CA TYR A 140 3.31 2.84 11.68
C TYR A 140 1.97 3.04 12.41
N TRP A 141 1.92 2.61 13.68
CA TRP A 141 0.74 2.81 14.52
C TRP A 141 0.67 4.23 15.07
N ASN A 142 0.22 5.15 14.24
CA ASN A 142 0.36 6.58 14.50
C ASN A 142 -0.88 7.16 15.19
N GLY A 143 -0.93 6.99 16.52
CA GLY A 143 -1.97 7.56 17.38
C GLY A 143 -3.30 6.79 17.35
N ILE A 144 -4.32 7.38 17.97
CA ILE A 144 -5.60 6.72 18.29
C ILE A 144 -6.57 6.68 17.09
N SER A 145 -6.38 7.56 16.11
CA SER A 145 -7.28 7.66 14.96
C SER A 145 -7.17 6.45 14.04
N ARG A 146 -8.33 5.85 13.68
CA ARG A 146 -8.40 4.75 12.70
C ARG A 146 -7.87 5.16 11.33
N LEU A 147 -8.03 6.43 10.94
CA LEU A 147 -7.56 6.96 9.65
C LEU A 147 -6.03 7.05 9.56
N ASN A 148 -5.34 7.20 10.69
CA ASN A 148 -3.87 7.22 10.73
C ASN A 148 -3.29 5.79 10.61
N ASN A 149 -4.10 4.78 10.90
CA ASN A 149 -3.73 3.37 10.95
C ASN A 149 -4.34 2.57 9.79
N GLN A 150 -4.83 3.24 8.74
CA GLN A 150 -5.52 2.62 7.63
C GLN A 150 -4.55 1.91 6.68
N SER A 151 -4.94 0.71 6.21
CA SER A 151 -4.23 0.00 5.16
C SER A 151 -4.46 0.64 3.79
N THR A 152 -3.40 0.80 3.01
CA THR A 152 -3.48 1.31 1.62
C THR A 152 -4.15 0.36 0.64
N LEU A 153 -4.33 -0.91 1.04
CA LEU A 153 -5.02 -1.92 0.23
C LEU A 153 -6.55 -1.80 0.33
N ASN A 154 -7.05 -1.17 1.40
CA ASN A 154 -8.48 -1.15 1.74
C ASN A 154 -9.03 0.28 1.76
N MET A 155 -8.49 1.17 0.92
CA MET A 155 -9.00 2.53 0.77
C MET A 155 -10.12 2.54 -0.27
N LEU A 156 -11.27 3.13 0.09
CA LEU A 156 -12.34 3.40 -0.86
C LEU A 156 -12.01 4.62 -1.75
N THR A 157 -11.34 5.62 -1.16
CA THR A 157 -10.87 6.82 -1.86
C THR A 157 -9.51 6.58 -2.52
N LEU A 158 -9.16 7.44 -3.48
CA LEU A 158 -7.88 7.38 -4.19
C LEU A 158 -6.66 7.50 -3.25
N ASP A 159 -6.79 8.29 -2.18
CA ASP A 159 -5.75 8.47 -1.18
C ASP A 159 -6.33 8.69 0.23
N ASN A 160 -5.45 8.72 1.23
CA ASN A 160 -5.80 8.98 2.62
C ASN A 160 -6.41 10.37 2.79
N GLN A 161 -7.26 10.51 3.81
CA GLN A 161 -7.82 11.79 4.19
C GLN A 161 -6.73 12.79 4.63
N ARG A 162 -6.86 14.05 4.23
CA ARG A 162 -5.83 15.10 4.38
C ARG A 162 -5.39 15.32 5.82
N GLN A 163 -6.31 15.24 6.77
CA GLN A 163 -6.03 15.42 8.21
C GLN A 163 -5.04 14.39 8.76
N ALA A 164 -4.96 13.19 8.15
CA ALA A 164 -4.03 12.14 8.57
C ALA A 164 -2.64 12.27 7.93
N TRP A 165 -2.45 13.21 6.99
CA TRP A 165 -1.21 13.32 6.22
C TRP A 165 0.03 13.65 7.06
N ALA A 166 -0.15 14.37 8.17
CA ALA A 166 0.93 14.69 9.10
C ALA A 166 1.58 13.44 9.73
N THR A 167 0.92 12.28 9.68
CA THR A 167 1.46 11.01 10.19
C THR A 167 1.93 10.06 9.09
N LEU A 168 1.82 10.45 7.81
CA LEU A 168 2.25 9.60 6.70
C LEU A 168 3.77 9.49 6.66
N GLY A 169 4.28 8.27 6.55
CA GLY A 169 5.72 8.00 6.51
C GLY A 169 6.38 8.02 7.90
N TYR A 170 5.66 8.39 8.96
CA TYR A 170 6.18 8.26 10.32
C TYR A 170 6.11 6.81 10.79
N GLN A 171 7.21 6.41 11.43
CA GLN A 171 7.37 5.10 12.02
C GLN A 171 7.89 5.27 13.43
N ILE A 172 7.37 4.45 14.32
CA ILE A 172 7.73 4.47 15.73
C ILE A 172 8.40 3.14 16.01
N ASN A 173 9.58 3.18 16.62
CA ASN A 173 10.24 1.99 17.16
C ASN A 173 9.89 1.89 18.64
N SER A 174 8.86 1.11 18.96
CA SER A 174 8.37 0.99 20.33
C SER A 174 7.70 -0.35 20.59
N PHE A 175 7.44 -0.62 21.88
CA PHE A 175 6.54 -1.69 22.31
C PHE A 175 5.10 -1.20 22.33
N ALA A 176 4.15 -2.04 21.91
CA ALA A 176 2.73 -1.76 21.99
C ALA A 176 1.94 -3.02 22.40
N THR A 177 0.89 -2.80 23.17
CA THR A 177 -0.15 -3.80 23.44
C THR A 177 -1.20 -3.74 22.35
N LEU A 178 -1.51 -4.88 21.73
CA LEU A 178 -2.48 -4.99 20.65
C LEU A 178 -3.66 -5.83 21.11
N GLY A 179 -4.87 -5.29 20.99
CA GLY A 179 -6.07 -6.11 21.05
C GLY A 179 -6.12 -7.00 19.80
N CYS A 180 -6.23 -8.31 20.00
CA CYS A 180 -6.51 -9.23 18.92
C CYS A 180 -8.01 -9.11 18.61
N THR A 181 -8.35 -8.63 17.41
CA THR A 181 -9.73 -8.67 16.88
C THR A 181 -9.96 -9.93 16.09
#